data_AF-X0QH74-F1
#
_entry.id   AF-X0QH74-F1
#
_cell.length_a   1.000
_cell.length_b   1.000
_cell.length_c   1.000
_cell.angle_alpha   90.00
_cell.angle_beta   90.00
_cell.angle_gamma   90.00
#
_symmetry.space_group_name_H-M   'P 1'
#
loop_
_entity.id
_entity.type
_entity.pdbx_description
1 polymer ?
#
loop_
_entity_poly.entity_id
_entity_poly.type
_entity_poly.pdbx_seq_one_letter_code
_entity_poly.pdbx_strand_id
1 'polypeptide(L)'
;MDTVQVDFIAIDTDWDKKVSNHHFDIYHLSGWIHASATVDKGKPQGVIAHYKNKEVLLPIIIRDIDSACWDATSTYGYGGPLMDKTFTDAEIDTVLDEIKAFLFEKGCVSLFMRLHPIINKEWIPTVGKALTHGLTLMSDLSKSEEEHWSETQNRHRRGIKKSHKNGCRDKNRILD
;
A
#
# COMPACT_ATOMS: atom_id res chain seq x y z
N MET A 1 -5.54 28.65 -11.84
CA MET A 1 -4.71 27.73 -11.04
C MET A 1 -5.35 26.37 -11.16
N ASP A 2 -4.58 25.35 -11.54
CA ASP A 2 -5.10 23.99 -11.58
C ASP A 2 -5.52 23.61 -10.15
N THR A 3 -6.78 23.19 -9.99
CA THR A 3 -7.36 22.92 -8.67
C THR A 3 -7.29 21.42 -8.41
N VAL A 4 -6.88 21.03 -7.20
CA VAL A 4 -6.99 19.64 -6.74
C VAL A 4 -8.37 19.47 -6.12
N GLN A 5 -9.13 18.47 -6.58
CA GLN A 5 -10.37 18.07 -5.94
C GLN A 5 -10.10 16.84 -5.08
N VAL A 6 -10.46 16.87 -3.80
CA VAL A 6 -10.28 15.74 -2.88
C VAL A 6 -11.63 15.33 -2.32
N ASP A 7 -11.92 14.03 -2.35
CA ASP A 7 -13.17 13.45 -1.88
C ASP A 7 -12.93 12.17 -1.06
N PHE A 8 -13.91 11.86 -0.21
CA PHE A 8 -13.99 10.55 0.43
C PHE A 8 -14.81 9.61 -0.44
N ILE A 9 -14.32 8.37 -0.56
CA ILE A 9 -15.01 7.28 -1.26
C ILE A 9 -15.04 6.02 -0.38
N ALA A 10 -16.15 5.29 -0.43
CA ALA A 10 -16.29 4.05 0.32
C ALA A 10 -15.26 3.00 -0.13
N ILE A 11 -14.81 2.17 0.80
CA ILE A 11 -13.97 1.00 0.49
C ILE A 11 -14.92 -0.15 0.18
N ASP A 12 -15.14 -0.44 -1.10
CA ASP A 12 -16.06 -1.47 -1.57
C ASP A 12 -15.63 -2.00 -2.96
N THR A 13 -16.54 -2.66 -3.68
CA THR A 13 -16.27 -3.17 -5.02
C THR A 13 -16.01 -2.09 -6.06
N ASP A 14 -16.54 -0.87 -5.88
CA ASP A 14 -16.30 0.25 -6.80
C ASP A 14 -14.93 0.87 -6.55
N TRP A 15 -14.47 0.90 -5.30
CA TRP A 15 -13.07 1.17 -4.97
C TRP A 15 -12.14 0.18 -5.70
N ASP A 16 -12.42 -1.12 -5.64
CA ASP A 16 -11.57 -2.13 -6.28
C ASP A 16 -11.51 -1.96 -7.81
N LYS A 17 -12.62 -1.56 -8.44
CA LYS A 17 -12.62 -1.23 -9.88
C LYS A 17 -11.68 -0.06 -10.19
N LYS A 18 -11.66 0.98 -9.37
CA LYS A 18 -10.74 2.13 -9.55
C LYS A 18 -9.29 1.73 -9.32
N VAL A 19 -9.02 0.97 -8.26
CA VAL A 19 -7.71 0.42 -7.95
C VAL A 19 -7.18 -0.43 -9.11
N SER A 20 -8.05 -1.19 -9.79
CA SER A 20 -7.66 -2.05 -10.91
C SER A 20 -7.06 -1.32 -12.12
N ASN A 21 -7.27 -0.01 -12.23
CA ASN A 21 -6.67 0.83 -13.29
C ASN A 21 -5.23 1.26 -12.97
N HIS A 22 -4.74 0.97 -11.76
CA HIS A 22 -3.43 1.39 -11.27
C HIS A 22 -2.47 0.21 -11.14
N HIS A 23 -1.20 0.52 -10.88
CA HIS A 23 -0.25 -0.50 -10.43
C HIS A 23 -0.44 -0.70 -8.91
N PHE A 24 -1.20 -1.71 -8.52
CA PHE A 24 -1.61 -1.95 -7.14
C PHE A 24 -1.06 -3.28 -6.57
N ASP A 25 -1.24 -3.46 -5.27
CA ASP A 25 -1.01 -4.71 -4.53
C ASP A 25 -2.21 -4.98 -3.59
N ILE A 26 -2.29 -6.17 -3.00
CA ILE A 26 -3.36 -6.61 -2.10
C ILE A 26 -3.68 -5.60 -1.00
N TYR A 27 -2.69 -4.84 -0.52
CA TYR A 27 -2.86 -3.80 0.51
C TYR A 27 -3.86 -2.71 0.13
N HIS A 28 -4.14 -2.52 -1.16
CA HIS A 28 -5.06 -1.52 -1.68
C HIS A 28 -6.44 -2.08 -1.99
N LEU A 29 -6.64 -3.40 -1.90
CA LEU A 29 -7.93 -4.01 -2.20
C LEU A 29 -8.85 -3.95 -0.98
N SER A 30 -10.14 -3.72 -1.24
CA SER A 30 -11.18 -3.53 -0.24
C SER A 30 -11.18 -4.65 0.80
N GLY A 31 -11.06 -5.91 0.38
CA GLY A 31 -11.01 -7.06 1.27
C GLY A 31 -9.86 -6.99 2.29
N TRP A 32 -8.67 -6.59 1.87
CA TRP A 32 -7.52 -6.42 2.78
C TRP A 32 -7.71 -5.20 3.68
N ILE A 33 -8.19 -4.09 3.14
CA ILE A 33 -8.40 -2.87 3.89
C ILE A 33 -9.39 -3.11 5.04
N HIS A 34 -10.50 -3.82 4.79
CA HIS A 34 -11.43 -4.23 5.84
C HIS A 34 -10.79 -5.13 6.88
N ALA A 35 -10.00 -6.12 6.45
CA ALA A 35 -9.28 -7.00 7.38
C ALA A 35 -8.30 -6.21 8.27
N SER A 36 -7.56 -5.27 7.69
CA SER A 36 -6.65 -4.38 8.42
C SER A 36 -7.39 -3.51 9.41
N ALA A 37 -8.53 -2.94 9.03
CA ALA A 37 -9.34 -2.09 9.91
C ALA A 37 -9.75 -2.80 11.21
N THR A 38 -9.94 -4.13 11.18
CA THR A 38 -10.22 -4.92 12.39
C THR A 38 -9.04 -4.94 13.37
N VAL A 39 -7.81 -4.98 12.85
CA VAL A 39 -6.57 -5.00 13.65
C VAL A 39 -6.26 -3.60 14.18
N ASP A 40 -6.38 -2.60 13.31
CA ASP A 40 -6.10 -1.19 13.63
C ASP A 40 -7.21 -0.52 14.46
N LYS A 41 -8.33 -1.23 14.68
CA LYS A 41 -9.52 -0.77 15.44
C LYS A 41 -10.07 0.55 14.91
N GLY A 42 -10.21 0.64 13.58
CA GLY A 42 -10.68 1.85 12.90
C GLY A 42 -11.71 1.57 11.82
N LYS A 43 -12.09 2.62 11.11
CA LYS A 43 -13.05 2.59 10.00
C LYS A 43 -12.30 2.72 8.68
N PRO A 44 -12.48 1.79 7.72
CA PRO A 44 -11.84 1.90 6.42
C PRO A 44 -12.45 3.06 5.63
N GLN A 45 -11.62 3.86 5.00
CA GLN A 45 -12.03 5.01 4.20
C GLN A 45 -11.07 5.18 3.02
N GLY A 46 -11.60 5.39 1.81
CA GLY A 46 -10.81 5.79 0.67
C GLY A 46 -10.74 7.30 0.56
N VAL A 47 -9.56 7.83 0.24
CA VAL A 47 -9.38 9.20 -0.24
C VAL A 47 -9.10 9.11 -1.74
N ILE A 48 -9.82 9.89 -2.53
CA ILE A 48 -9.55 10.09 -3.95
C ILE A 48 -9.23 11.57 -4.18
N ALA A 49 -8.17 11.83 -4.94
CA ALA A 49 -7.84 13.18 -5.36
C ALA A 49 -7.66 13.25 -6.87
N HIS A 50 -8.22 14.28 -7.50
CA HIS A 50 -8.11 14.56 -8.91
C HIS A 50 -7.32 15.85 -9.14
N TYR A 51 -6.31 15.78 -10.01
CA TYR A 51 -5.52 16.94 -10.41
C TYR A 51 -5.24 16.86 -11.91
N LYS A 52 -5.74 17.84 -12.66
CA LYS A 52 -5.78 17.80 -14.14
C LYS A 52 -6.53 16.53 -14.59
N ASN A 53 -5.93 15.71 -15.45
CA ASN A 53 -6.47 14.43 -15.91
C ASN A 53 -5.86 13.22 -15.18
N LYS A 54 -5.39 13.42 -13.95
CA LYS A 54 -4.71 12.38 -13.15
C LYS A 54 -5.43 12.18 -11.82
N GLU A 55 -5.30 11.00 -11.24
CA GLU A 55 -5.89 10.64 -9.96
C GLU A 55 -4.90 9.99 -8.98
N VAL A 56 -5.18 10.21 -7.69
CA VAL A 56 -4.52 9.53 -6.58
C VAL A 56 -5.58 8.82 -5.76
N LEU A 57 -5.35 7.54 -5.46
CA LEU A 57 -6.16 6.74 -4.55
C LEU A 57 -5.33 6.42 -3.30
N LEU A 58 -5.84 6.77 -2.12
CA LEU A 58 -5.17 6.52 -0.85
C LEU A 58 -6.12 5.82 0.12
N PRO A 59 -5.91 4.53 0.42
CA PRO A 59 -6.67 3.85 1.45
C PRO A 59 -6.18 4.26 2.84
N ILE A 60 -7.09 4.69 3.70
CA ILE A 60 -6.80 5.02 5.09
C ILE A 60 -7.74 4.26 6.04
N ILE A 61 -7.29 4.13 7.28
CA ILE A 61 -8.08 3.64 8.41
C ILE A 61 -8.19 4.80 9.38
N ILE A 62 -9.41 5.30 9.57
CA ILE A 62 -9.72 6.38 10.51
C ILE A 62 -9.90 5.79 11.91
N ARG A 63 -9.24 6.39 12.90
CA ARG A 63 -9.37 6.01 14.31
C ARG A 63 -9.78 7.24 15.11
N ASP A 64 -10.94 7.13 15.76
CA ASP A 64 -11.49 8.19 16.59
C ASP A 64 -10.60 8.37 17.84
N ILE A 65 -10.19 9.61 18.13
CA ILE A 65 -9.48 9.96 19.37
C ILE A 65 -10.50 10.47 20.39
N ASP A 66 -11.34 11.41 19.97
CA ASP A 66 -12.47 11.93 20.72
C ASP A 66 -13.62 12.34 19.77
N SER A 67 -14.58 13.13 20.25
CA SER A 67 -15.76 13.54 19.46
C SER A 67 -15.46 14.53 18.33
N ALA A 68 -14.31 15.20 18.34
CA ALA A 68 -13.93 16.25 17.39
C ALA A 68 -12.67 15.90 16.59
N CYS A 69 -11.81 15.05 17.14
CA CYS A 69 -10.50 14.71 16.59
C CYS A 69 -10.38 13.21 16.29
N TRP A 70 -9.70 12.92 15.19
CA TRP A 70 -9.34 11.57 14.79
C TRP A 70 -7.95 11.56 14.16
N ASP A 71 -7.31 10.40 14.14
CA ASP A 71 -6.13 10.17 13.31
C ASP A 71 -6.41 9.15 12.20
N ALA A 72 -5.49 9.05 11.27
CA ALA A 72 -5.53 8.05 10.22
C ALA A 72 -4.21 7.31 10.10
N THR A 73 -4.30 6.06 9.66
CA THR A 73 -3.15 5.27 9.23
C THR A 73 -3.42 4.65 7.86
N SER A 74 -2.38 4.46 7.04
CA SER A 74 -2.46 3.50 5.93
C SER A 74 -2.76 2.11 6.48
N THR A 75 -3.28 1.22 5.63
CA THR A 75 -3.51 -0.18 6.01
C THR A 75 -2.23 -0.88 6.47
N TYR A 76 -2.39 -1.89 7.32
CA TYR A 76 -1.34 -2.83 7.69
C TYR A 76 -0.67 -3.41 6.43
N GLY A 77 0.66 -3.34 6.40
CA GLY A 77 1.46 -3.55 5.20
C GLY A 77 1.82 -2.22 4.54
N TYR A 78 1.65 -2.15 3.23
CA TYR A 78 2.21 -1.11 2.35
C TYR A 78 1.12 -0.37 1.56
N GLY A 79 0.06 0.09 2.24
CA GLY A 79 -1.08 0.79 1.63
C GLY A 79 -0.84 2.27 1.34
N GLY A 80 0.30 2.60 0.72
CA GLY A 80 0.61 3.96 0.28
C GLY A 80 -0.34 4.46 -0.82
N PRO A 81 -0.11 5.67 -1.36
CA PRO A 81 -0.96 6.19 -2.42
C PRO A 81 -0.70 5.43 -3.73
N LEU A 82 -1.76 5.07 -4.43
CA LEU A 82 -1.71 4.72 -5.84
C LEU A 82 -1.80 6.01 -6.64
N MET A 83 -0.89 6.15 -7.59
CA MET A 83 -0.70 7.38 -8.34
C MET A 83 -0.58 7.04 -9.82
N ASP A 84 -1.14 7.88 -10.69
CA ASP A 84 -0.86 7.79 -12.12
C ASP A 84 0.64 7.92 -12.40
N LYS A 85 1.16 7.04 -13.27
CA LYS A 85 2.59 7.02 -13.65
C LYS A 85 3.10 8.32 -14.29
N THR A 86 2.18 9.17 -14.75
CA THR A 86 2.51 10.41 -15.44
C THR A 86 2.69 11.60 -14.50
N PHE A 87 2.39 11.44 -13.21
CA PHE A 87 2.68 12.47 -12.22
C PHE A 87 4.17 12.74 -12.10
N THR A 88 4.53 14.01 -11.94
CA THR A 88 5.85 14.39 -11.42
C THR A 88 5.82 14.42 -9.89
N ASP A 89 6.98 14.29 -9.25
CA ASP A 89 7.08 14.36 -7.78
C ASP A 89 6.47 15.66 -7.21
N ALA A 90 6.70 16.78 -7.88
CA ALA A 90 6.15 18.08 -7.47
C ALA A 90 4.61 18.14 -7.60
N GLU A 91 4.04 17.47 -8.60
CA GLU A 91 2.59 17.37 -8.75
C GLU A 91 1.99 16.45 -7.67
N ILE A 92 2.64 15.33 -7.34
CA ILE A 92 2.21 14.48 -6.22
C ILE A 92 2.28 15.24 -4.90
N ASP A 93 3.36 15.96 -4.64
CA ASP A 93 3.49 16.74 -3.42
C ASP A 93 2.40 17.82 -3.34
N THR A 94 2.02 18.44 -4.46
CA THR A 94 0.88 19.37 -4.51
C THR A 94 -0.43 18.66 -4.13
N VAL A 95 -0.69 17.48 -4.70
CA VAL A 95 -1.89 16.70 -4.39
C VAL A 95 -1.90 16.23 -2.93
N LEU A 96 -0.75 15.82 -2.39
CA LEU A 96 -0.63 15.35 -1.02
C LEU A 96 -0.82 16.50 0.00
N ASP A 97 -0.38 17.72 -0.32
CA ASP A 97 -0.61 18.90 0.51
C ASP A 97 -2.11 19.24 0.59
N GLU A 98 -2.82 19.12 -0.53
CA GLU A 98 -4.27 19.31 -0.61
C GLU A 98 -5.04 18.18 0.10
N ILE A 99 -4.62 16.93 -0.02
CA ILE A 99 -5.16 15.82 0.79
C ILE A 99 -4.98 16.11 2.28
N LYS A 100 -3.79 16.56 2.69
CA LYS A 100 -3.51 16.92 4.09
C LYS A 100 -4.43 18.04 4.57
N ALA A 101 -4.61 19.10 3.78
CA ALA A 101 -5.52 20.20 4.10
C ALA A 101 -6.97 19.72 4.23
N PHE A 102 -7.45 18.95 3.25
CA PHE A 102 -8.79 18.35 3.26
C PHE A 102 -9.05 17.47 4.49
N LEU A 103 -8.09 16.61 4.87
CA LEU A 103 -8.22 15.77 6.05
C LEU A 103 -8.22 16.61 7.33
N PHE A 104 -7.36 17.63 7.41
CA PHE A 104 -7.28 18.53 8.56
C PHE A 104 -8.60 19.29 8.78
N GLU A 105 -9.21 19.82 7.72
CA GLU A 105 -10.52 20.49 7.78
C GLU A 105 -11.65 19.59 8.29
N LYS A 106 -11.49 18.26 8.17
CA LYS A 106 -12.45 17.27 8.67
C LYS A 106 -12.14 16.75 10.08
N GLY A 107 -11.13 17.30 10.75
CA GLY A 107 -10.75 16.93 12.12
C GLY A 107 -9.64 15.88 12.21
N CYS A 108 -8.95 15.56 11.11
CA CYS A 108 -7.78 14.69 11.15
C CYS A 108 -6.59 15.43 11.75
N VAL A 109 -6.03 14.93 12.85
CA VAL A 109 -4.87 15.54 13.50
C VAL A 109 -3.54 14.97 13.01
N SER A 110 -3.54 13.76 12.46
CA SER A 110 -2.35 13.14 11.87
C SER A 110 -2.70 11.99 10.94
N LEU A 111 -1.89 11.82 9.89
CA LEU A 111 -1.90 10.64 9.02
C LEU A 111 -0.53 9.97 9.07
N PHE A 112 -0.49 8.71 9.51
CA PHE A 112 0.69 7.86 9.36
C PHE A 112 0.55 7.01 8.09
N MET A 113 1.55 7.06 7.21
CA MET A 113 1.47 6.37 5.92
C MET A 113 2.73 5.54 5.69
N ARG A 114 2.56 4.25 5.37
CA ARG A 114 3.64 3.39 4.89
C ARG A 114 3.61 3.32 3.37
N LEU A 115 4.63 3.88 2.74
CA LEU A 115 4.82 3.81 1.31
C LEU A 115 5.15 2.40 0.86
N HIS A 116 4.67 2.04 -0.32
CA HIS A 116 4.93 0.74 -0.89
C HIS A 116 6.33 0.66 -1.50
N PRO A 117 7.15 -0.35 -1.12
CA PRO A 117 8.58 -0.40 -1.46
C PRO A 117 8.86 -0.64 -2.96
N ILE A 118 7.82 -0.99 -3.72
CA ILE A 118 7.86 -1.16 -5.19
C ILE A 118 7.08 -0.04 -5.89
N ILE A 119 5.78 0.10 -5.61
CA ILE A 119 4.89 1.08 -6.26
C ILE A 119 5.35 2.53 -6.01
N ASN A 120 5.78 2.87 -4.79
CA ASN A 120 6.18 4.23 -4.42
C ASN A 120 7.71 4.44 -4.37
N LYS A 121 8.50 3.51 -4.91
CA LYS A 121 9.95 3.42 -4.64
C LYS A 121 10.78 4.64 -5.05
N GLU A 122 10.36 5.34 -6.10
CA GLU A 122 11.10 6.47 -6.67
C GLU A 122 10.69 7.82 -6.06
N TRP A 123 9.57 7.86 -5.32
CA TRP A 123 9.02 9.09 -4.79
C TRP A 123 9.27 9.20 -3.29
N ILE A 124 9.88 10.30 -2.88
CA ILE A 124 10.08 10.66 -1.46
C ILE A 124 9.23 11.92 -1.20
N PRO A 125 8.13 11.82 -0.43
CA PRO A 125 7.26 12.96 -0.19
C PRO A 125 8.00 14.10 0.52
N THR A 126 7.80 15.32 0.05
CA THR A 126 8.25 16.52 0.77
C THR A 126 7.17 17.09 1.70
N VAL A 127 5.93 16.63 1.56
CA VAL A 127 4.82 16.97 2.46
C VAL A 127 4.89 16.13 3.74
N GLY A 128 5.01 16.80 4.88
CA GLY A 128 5.12 16.15 6.18
C GLY A 128 6.54 15.65 6.47
N LYS A 129 6.67 14.49 7.13
CA LYS A 129 7.96 13.91 7.50
C LYS A 129 8.11 12.51 6.92
N ALA A 130 8.94 12.38 5.88
CA ALA A 130 9.33 11.10 5.33
C ALA A 130 10.49 10.47 6.12
N LEU A 131 10.45 9.16 6.35
CA LEU A 131 11.50 8.39 6.99
C LEU A 131 11.77 7.12 6.19
N THR A 132 13.02 6.89 5.84
CA THR A 132 13.43 5.64 5.17
C THR A 132 13.61 4.54 6.22
N HIS A 133 12.91 3.41 6.04
CA HIS A 133 12.94 2.29 6.98
C HIS A 133 13.43 1.00 6.33
N GLY A 134 14.61 0.53 6.76
CA GLY A 134 15.14 -0.78 6.40
C GLY A 134 15.35 -1.02 4.90
N LEU A 135 15.88 -2.19 4.56
CA LEU A 135 15.93 -2.67 3.18
C LEU A 135 14.78 -3.64 2.97
N THR A 136 14.05 -3.49 1.87
CA THR A 136 13.08 -4.50 1.43
C THR A 136 13.81 -5.50 0.53
N LEU A 137 13.73 -6.78 0.89
CA LEU A 137 14.19 -7.86 0.01
C LEU A 137 13.06 -8.22 -0.95
N MET A 138 13.31 -8.14 -2.25
CA MET A 138 12.41 -8.64 -3.28
C MET A 138 13.04 -9.84 -4.00
N SER A 139 12.20 -10.79 -4.41
CA SER A 139 12.59 -11.89 -5.29
C SER A 139 11.87 -11.73 -6.61
N ASP A 140 12.62 -11.80 -7.71
CA ASP A 140 12.07 -11.72 -9.05
C ASP A 140 11.47 -13.07 -9.45
N LEU A 141 10.14 -13.15 -9.41
CA LEU A 141 9.39 -14.36 -9.70
C LEU A 141 9.29 -14.68 -11.20
N SER A 142 9.90 -13.88 -12.08
CA SER A 142 10.01 -14.21 -13.50
C SER A 142 11.12 -15.23 -13.81
N LYS A 143 12.01 -15.49 -12.83
CA LYS A 143 13.09 -16.47 -12.92
C LYS A 143 12.56 -17.90 -12.90
N SER A 144 13.32 -18.83 -13.46
CA SER A 144 12.99 -20.26 -13.40
C SER A 144 13.21 -20.85 -12.00
N GLU A 145 12.64 -22.02 -11.75
CA GLU A 145 12.89 -22.78 -10.52
C GLU A 145 14.38 -23.08 -10.35
N GLU A 146 15.08 -23.43 -11.42
CA GLU A 146 16.52 -23.71 -11.42
C GLU A 146 17.34 -22.47 -11.04
N GLU A 147 17.00 -21.31 -11.59
CA GLU A 147 17.65 -20.03 -11.28
C GLU A 147 17.47 -19.70 -9.79
N HIS A 148 16.23 -19.72 -9.29
CA HIS A 148 15.94 -19.53 -7.87
C HIS A 148 16.66 -20.54 -6.97
N TRP A 149 16.69 -21.80 -7.38
CA TRP A 149 17.41 -22.83 -6.64
C TRP A 149 18.91 -22.57 -6.62
N SER A 150 19.51 -22.10 -7.72
CA SER A 150 20.93 -21.77 -7.83
C SER A 150 21.35 -20.58 -6.94
N GLU A 151 20.47 -19.61 -6.75
CA GLU A 151 20.68 -18.43 -5.89
C GLU A 151 20.46 -18.73 -4.40
N THR A 152 19.70 -19.79 -4.08
CA THR A 152 19.44 -20.19 -2.69
C THR A 152 20.72 -20.63 -1.98
N GLN A 153 21.04 -20.07 -0.81
CA GLN A 153 22.29 -20.42 -0.12
C GLN A 153 22.41 -21.94 0.15
N ASN A 154 23.63 -22.47 0.00
CA ASN A 154 23.94 -23.90 0.15
C ASN A 154 23.37 -24.53 1.44
N ARG A 155 23.41 -23.81 2.57
CA ARG A 155 22.87 -24.27 3.85
C ARG A 155 21.35 -24.50 3.78
N HIS A 156 20.61 -23.58 3.16
CA HIS A 156 19.16 -23.68 3.00
C HIS A 156 18.80 -24.83 2.03
N ARG A 157 19.49 -24.95 0.89
CA ARG A 157 19.31 -26.07 -0.05
C ARG A 157 19.45 -27.44 0.63
N ARG A 158 20.49 -27.61 1.46
CA ARG A 158 20.72 -28.86 2.21
C ARG A 158 19.62 -29.12 3.23
N GLY A 159 19.15 -28.07 3.92
CA GLY A 159 18.05 -28.15 4.88
C GLY A 159 16.74 -28.61 4.23
N ILE A 160 16.37 -28.00 3.10
CA ILE A 160 15.19 -28.35 2.30
C ILE A 160 15.27 -29.82 1.86
N LYS A 161 16.38 -30.24 1.24
CA LYS A 161 16.60 -31.64 0.83
C LYS A 161 16.50 -32.63 2.00
N LYS A 162 17.06 -32.29 3.17
CA LYS A 162 16.96 -33.12 4.39
C LYS A 162 15.51 -33.22 4.87
N SER A 163 14.75 -32.12 4.84
CA SER A 163 13.33 -32.08 5.22
C SER A 163 12.50 -33.04 4.37
N HIS A 164 12.65 -32.99 3.03
CA HIS A 164 11.98 -33.90 2.12
C HIS A 164 12.37 -35.36 2.35
N LYS A 165 13.67 -35.65 2.56
CA LYS A 165 14.15 -37.00 2.88
C LYS A 165 13.53 -37.55 4.17
N ASN A 166 13.23 -36.68 5.13
CA ASN A 166 12.58 -37.03 6.39
C ASN A 166 11.05 -37.11 6.29
N GLY A 167 10.48 -37.07 5.07
CA GLY A 167 9.06 -37.26 4.82
C GLY A 167 8.21 -36.00 4.98
N CYS A 168 8.81 -34.82 5.11
CA CYS A 168 8.06 -33.57 5.08
C CYS A 168 7.54 -33.32 3.67
N ARG A 169 6.22 -33.09 3.56
CA ARG A 169 5.51 -32.88 2.29
C ARG A 169 4.66 -31.62 2.38
N ASP A 170 4.61 -30.87 1.29
CA ASP A 170 3.73 -29.71 1.18
C ASP A 170 2.28 -30.18 0.99
N LYS A 171 1.37 -29.68 1.81
CA LYS A 171 -0.05 -30.06 1.77
C LYS A 171 -0.86 -29.35 0.68
N ASN A 172 -0.30 -28.26 0.12
CA ASN A 172 -0.96 -27.42 -0.88
C ASN A 172 -0.26 -27.52 -2.24
N ARG A 173 0.07 -28.72 -2.68
CA ARG A 173 0.41 -28.91 -4.09
C ARG A 173 -0.90 -28.84 -4.87
N ILE A 174 -1.26 -27.64 -5.31
CA ILE A 174 -2.24 -27.46 -6.38
C ILE A 174 -1.60 -28.19 -7.57
N LEU A 175 -2.14 -29.37 -7.87
CA LEU A 175 -1.76 -30.13 -9.06
C LEU A 175 -2.22 -29.31 -10.26
N ASP A 176 -1.32 -29.12 -11.22
CA ASP A 176 -1.63 -28.58 -12.55
C ASP A 176 -2.75 -29.37 -13.24
#